data_AF-A0A099BWG1-F1
#
_entry.id   AF-A0A099BWG1-F1
#
_cell.length_a   1.000
_cell.length_b   1.000
_cell.length_c   1.000
_cell.angle_alpha   90.00
_cell.angle_beta   90.00
_cell.angle_gamma   90.00
#
_symmetry.space_group_name_H-M   'P 1'
#
loop_
_entity.id
_entity.type
_entity.pdbx_description
1 polymer ?
#
loop_
_entity_poly.entity_id
_entity_poly.type
_entity_poly.pdbx_seq_one_letter_code
_entity_poly.pdbx_strand_id
1 'polypeptide(L)'
;MQLKNKTVSYMAIAFIAMALSSCGMKHRAKGLVENYLANNLVNQDIAALTVSDVDSSFYITPAVIKRMETNIATQKSFKKGVKFKTSPNKKVLFVRAKYVNGTDTLKQTFYFDDQLTTVIACKNN
;
A
#
# COMPACT_ATOMS: atom_id res chain seq x y z
N MET A 1 43.29 -8.93 -26.61
CA MET A 1 42.07 -8.26 -27.10
C MET A 1 40.88 -8.70 -26.24
N GLN A 2 40.44 -7.81 -25.34
CA GLN A 2 39.11 -7.64 -24.72
C GLN A 2 38.11 -8.82 -24.71
N LEU A 3 38.18 -9.68 -23.68
CA LEU A 3 37.04 -10.53 -23.26
C LEU A 3 36.92 -10.54 -21.72
N LYS A 4 36.63 -9.39 -21.11
CA LYS A 4 36.27 -9.37 -19.67
C LYS A 4 35.27 -8.29 -19.22
N ASN A 5 34.73 -7.50 -20.15
CA ASN A 5 33.96 -6.29 -19.80
C ASN A 5 32.46 -6.35 -20.15
N LYS A 6 32.04 -7.22 -21.09
CA LYS A 6 30.62 -7.30 -21.50
C LYS A 6 29.72 -7.97 -20.46
N THR A 7 30.16 -9.05 -19.82
CA THR A 7 29.37 -9.80 -18.82
C THR A 7 29.14 -8.99 -17.53
N VAL A 8 30.14 -8.23 -17.07
CA VAL A 8 30.00 -7.32 -15.92
C VAL A 8 29.02 -6.18 -16.24
N SER A 9 29.00 -5.70 -17.49
CA SER A 9 28.07 -4.67 -17.95
C SER A 9 26.60 -5.12 -17.94
N TYR A 10 26.29 -6.36 -18.33
CA TYR A 10 24.90 -6.85 -18.30
C TYR A 10 24.40 -7.12 -16.88
N MET A 11 25.27 -7.60 -15.99
CA MET A 11 24.92 -7.88 -14.59
C MET A 11 24.62 -6.58 -13.81
N ALA A 12 25.37 -5.50 -14.07
CA ALA A 12 25.12 -4.19 -13.48
C ALA A 12 23.78 -3.56 -13.95
N ILE A 13 23.44 -3.69 -15.23
CA ILE A 13 22.18 -3.16 -15.78
C ILE A 13 20.97 -3.91 -15.21
N ALA A 14 21.05 -5.25 -15.07
CA ALA A 14 20.00 -6.05 -14.45
C ALA A 14 19.76 -5.68 -12.97
N PHE A 15 20.84 -5.40 -12.23
CA PHE A 15 20.75 -5.00 -10.83
C PHE A 15 20.08 -3.63 -10.65
N ILE A 16 20.41 -2.66 -11.51
CA ILE A 16 19.78 -1.33 -11.51
C ILE A 16 18.28 -1.44 -11.88
N ALA A 17 17.93 -2.25 -12.87
CA ALA A 17 16.53 -2.46 -13.26
C ALA A 17 15.69 -3.10 -12.13
N MET A 18 16.25 -4.04 -11.36
CA MET A 18 15.59 -4.63 -10.19
C MET A 18 15.49 -3.67 -9.00
N ALA A 19 16.49 -2.81 -8.79
CA ALA A 19 16.44 -1.80 -7.73
C ALA A 19 15.35 -0.74 -8.00
N LEU A 20 15.16 -0.36 -9.27
CA LEU A 20 14.14 0.60 -9.68
C LEU A 20 12.71 0.05 -9.51
N SER A 21 12.49 -1.25 -9.69
CA SER A 21 11.15 -1.85 -9.58
C SER A 21 10.63 -1.85 -8.13
N SER A 22 11.49 -2.15 -7.15
CA SER A 22 11.13 -2.14 -5.72
C SER A 22 10.78 -0.73 -5.22
N CYS A 23 11.61 0.27 -5.54
CA CYS A 23 11.34 1.65 -5.17
C CYS A 23 10.11 2.22 -5.89
N GLY A 24 9.88 1.83 -7.14
CA GLY A 24 8.70 2.21 -7.92
C GLY A 24 7.39 1.69 -7.32
N MET A 25 7.35 0.41 -6.92
CA MET A 25 6.16 -0.16 -6.27
C MET A 25 5.86 0.52 -4.94
N LYS A 26 6.89 0.77 -4.11
CA LYS A 26 6.72 1.47 -2.83
C LYS A 26 6.18 2.89 -3.02
N HIS A 27 6.73 3.64 -3.99
CA HIS A 27 6.27 4.99 -4.30
C HIS A 27 4.81 4.99 -4.77
N ARG A 28 4.45 4.06 -5.65
CA ARG A 28 3.06 3.89 -6.12
C ARG A 28 2.11 3.51 -4.98
N ALA A 29 2.50 2.57 -4.12
CA ALA A 29 1.72 2.19 -2.94
C ALA A 29 1.49 3.38 -2.00
N LYS A 30 2.55 4.18 -1.75
CA LYS A 30 2.43 5.41 -0.95
C LYS A 30 1.42 6.38 -1.57
N GLY A 31 1.49 6.65 -2.87
CA GLY A 31 0.55 7.53 -3.55
C GLY A 31 -0.91 7.04 -3.47
N LEU A 32 -1.14 5.73 -3.54
CA LEU A 32 -2.48 5.15 -3.33
C LEU A 32 -2.98 5.33 -1.89
N VAL A 33 -2.09 5.19 -0.90
CA VAL A 33 -2.43 5.44 0.50
C VAL A 33 -2.75 6.91 0.72
N GLU A 34 -1.95 7.85 0.20
CA GLU A 34 -2.19 9.29 0.30
C GLU A 34 -3.55 9.66 -0.29
N ASN A 35 -3.83 9.21 -1.51
CA ASN A 35 -5.10 9.46 -2.19
C ASN A 35 -6.28 8.86 -1.40
N TYR A 36 -6.13 7.63 -0.91
CA TYR A 36 -7.17 6.99 -0.11
C TYR A 36 -7.44 7.76 1.19
N LEU A 37 -6.39 8.17 1.92
CA LEU A 37 -6.53 8.92 3.17
C LEU A 37 -7.18 10.30 2.92
N ALA A 38 -6.73 11.05 1.92
CA ALA A 38 -7.30 12.36 1.57
C ALA A 38 -8.80 12.27 1.23
N ASN A 39 -9.22 11.21 0.55
CA ASN A 39 -10.62 11.03 0.17
C ASN A 39 -11.51 10.50 1.30
N ASN A 40 -10.97 9.70 2.23
CA ASN A 40 -11.77 8.94 3.18
C ASN A 40 -11.65 9.41 4.64
N LEU A 41 -10.68 10.25 5.00
CA LEU A 41 -10.58 10.79 6.36
C LEU A 41 -11.46 12.03 6.56
N VAL A 42 -11.98 12.21 7.78
CA VAL A 42 -12.71 13.41 8.18
C VAL A 42 -11.77 14.62 8.21
N ASN A 43 -10.65 14.49 8.92
CA ASN A 43 -9.56 15.45 8.89
C ASN A 43 -8.52 14.99 7.86
N GLN A 44 -8.26 15.85 6.87
CA GLN A 44 -7.37 15.58 5.74
C GLN A 44 -5.95 16.09 5.99
N ASP A 45 -5.68 16.71 7.14
CA ASP A 45 -4.35 17.14 7.54
C ASP A 45 -3.48 15.92 7.92
N ILE A 46 -2.82 15.37 6.90
CA ILE A 46 -1.95 14.20 7.01
C ILE A 46 -0.49 14.65 6.93
N ALA A 47 0.29 14.27 7.94
CA ALA A 47 1.73 14.52 7.98
C ALA A 47 2.54 13.23 8.17
N ALA A 48 3.82 13.30 7.82
CA ALA A 48 4.82 12.27 8.06
C ALA A 48 4.44 10.86 7.56
N LEU A 49 3.72 10.75 6.44
CA LEU A 49 3.36 9.44 5.88
C LEU A 49 4.61 8.66 5.43
N THR A 50 4.76 7.50 6.04
CA THR A 50 5.75 6.49 5.70
C THR A 50 5.06 5.16 5.44
N VAL A 51 5.60 4.39 4.49
CA VAL A 51 5.10 3.04 4.16
C VAL A 51 6.26 2.04 4.21
N SER A 52 5.96 0.81 4.60
CA SER A 52 6.86 -0.34 4.42
C SER A 52 7.08 -0.64 2.94
N ASP A 53 7.95 -1.61 2.67
CA ASP A 53 8.00 -2.22 1.34
C ASP A 53 6.70 -2.98 1.06
N VAL A 54 6.43 -3.18 -0.23
CA VAL A 54 5.23 -3.89 -0.70
C VAL A 54 5.41 -5.39 -0.51
N ASP A 55 4.45 -6.01 0.13
CA ASP A 55 4.40 -7.46 0.37
C ASP A 55 3.06 -8.01 -0.15
N SER A 56 2.84 -9.32 -0.06
CA SER A 56 1.64 -9.97 -0.58
C SER A 56 1.02 -10.95 0.40
N SER A 57 -0.30 -11.14 0.28
CA SER A 57 -1.05 -12.09 1.08
C SER A 57 -2.09 -12.82 0.23
N PHE A 58 -2.40 -14.05 0.63
CA PHE A 58 -3.45 -14.87 0.03
C PHE A 58 -4.66 -15.09 0.96
N TYR A 59 -4.62 -14.47 2.15
CA TYR A 59 -5.58 -14.72 3.23
C TYR A 59 -6.67 -13.64 3.35
N ILE A 60 -6.70 -12.67 2.44
CA ILE A 60 -7.69 -11.58 2.46
C ILE A 60 -8.90 -12.00 1.63
N THR A 61 -9.86 -12.64 2.30
CA THR A 61 -11.12 -13.07 1.70
C THR A 61 -12.17 -11.94 1.72
N PRO A 62 -13.26 -12.03 0.93
CA PRO A 62 -14.35 -11.05 0.99
C PRO A 62 -14.96 -10.88 2.38
N ALA A 63 -15.05 -11.96 3.16
CA ALA A 63 -15.52 -11.90 4.55
C ALA A 63 -14.57 -11.10 5.45
N VAL A 64 -13.26 -11.23 5.24
CA VAL A 64 -12.25 -10.44 5.95
C VAL A 64 -12.34 -8.97 5.55
N ILE A 65 -12.50 -8.66 4.26
CA ILE A 65 -12.69 -7.29 3.77
C ILE A 65 -13.93 -6.65 4.40
N LYS A 66 -15.06 -7.36 4.45
CA LYS A 66 -16.29 -6.86 5.07
C LYS A 66 -16.13 -6.56 6.56
N ARG A 67 -15.37 -7.40 7.28
CA ARG A 67 -15.01 -7.14 8.68
C ARG A 67 -14.14 -5.88 8.82
N MET A 68 -13.16 -5.69 7.93
CA MET A 68 -12.34 -4.48 7.89
C MET A 68 -13.19 -3.23 7.60
N GLU A 69 -14.14 -3.31 6.65
CA GLU A 69 -15.07 -2.22 6.35
C GLU A 69 -15.89 -1.83 7.58
N THR A 70 -16.46 -2.82 8.28
CA THR A 70 -17.24 -2.61 9.51
C THR A 70 -16.39 -1.94 10.59
N ASN A 71 -15.14 -2.37 10.75
CA ASN A 71 -14.20 -1.80 11.72
C ASN A 71 -13.77 -0.37 11.36
N ILE A 72 -13.69 -0.02 10.08
CA ILE A 72 -13.37 1.35 9.65
C ILE A 72 -14.59 2.25 9.86
N ALA A 73 -15.80 1.75 9.61
CA ALA A 73 -17.03 2.52 9.80
C ALA A 73 -17.28 2.94 11.26
N THR A 74 -16.68 2.25 12.25
CA THR A 74 -16.74 2.64 13.66
C THR A 74 -15.68 3.68 14.07
N GLN A 75 -14.69 3.95 13.20
CA GLN A 75 -13.63 4.89 13.50
C GLN A 75 -14.06 6.34 13.22
N LYS A 76 -13.88 7.20 14.22
CA LYS A 76 -14.21 8.64 14.10
C LYS A 76 -13.33 9.39 13.10
N SER A 77 -12.13 8.87 12.81
CA SER A 77 -11.18 9.46 11.86
C SER A 77 -11.61 9.30 10.41
N PHE A 78 -12.45 8.32 10.09
CA PHE A 78 -12.95 8.06 8.74
C PHE A 78 -14.34 8.67 8.52
N LYS A 79 -14.59 9.13 7.29
CA LYS A 79 -15.92 9.56 6.85
C LYS A 79 -16.89 8.38 6.98
N LYS A 80 -18.16 8.68 7.25
CA LYS A 80 -19.19 7.63 7.27
C LYS A 80 -19.41 7.08 5.86
N GLY A 81 -19.68 5.78 5.77
CA GLY A 81 -20.03 5.12 4.50
C GLY A 81 -18.84 4.81 3.60
N VAL A 82 -17.61 4.79 4.12
CA VAL A 82 -16.44 4.25 3.41
C VAL A 82 -16.72 2.80 3.04
N LYS A 83 -16.66 2.51 1.74
CA LYS A 83 -16.82 1.16 1.20
C LYS A 83 -15.54 0.70 0.55
N PHE A 84 -15.26 -0.58 0.67
CA PHE A 84 -14.16 -1.22 0.00
C PHE A 84 -14.62 -1.86 -1.32
N LYS A 85 -13.72 -1.83 -2.31
CA LYS A 85 -13.91 -2.62 -3.53
C LYS A 85 -13.55 -4.07 -3.24
N THR A 86 -14.38 -4.99 -3.70
CA THR A 86 -14.06 -6.42 -3.65
C THR A 86 -12.98 -6.72 -4.68
N SER A 87 -11.87 -7.34 -4.24
CA SER A 87 -10.92 -7.93 -5.18
C SER A 87 -11.44 -9.31 -5.63
N PRO A 88 -11.50 -9.60 -6.93
CA PRO A 88 -11.78 -10.95 -7.42
C PRO A 88 -10.59 -11.90 -7.21
N ASN A 89 -9.40 -11.35 -6.95
CA ASN A 89 -8.15 -12.10 -6.92
C ASN A 89 -7.81 -12.59 -5.51
N LYS A 90 -7.33 -13.84 -5.42
CA LYS A 90 -6.88 -14.45 -4.15
C LYS A 90 -5.64 -13.77 -3.58
N LYS A 91 -4.73 -13.31 -4.45
CA LYS A 91 -3.53 -12.56 -4.06
C LYS A 91 -3.89 -11.09 -3.93
N VAL A 92 -3.44 -10.48 -2.83
CA VAL A 92 -3.50 -9.04 -2.61
C VAL A 92 -2.11 -8.54 -2.26
N LEU A 93 -1.84 -7.27 -2.57
CA LEU A 93 -0.64 -6.59 -2.12
C LEU A 93 -0.93 -5.80 -0.84
N PHE A 94 0.08 -5.54 -0.02
CA PHE A 94 -0.11 -4.70 1.15
C PHE A 94 1.13 -3.91 1.55
N VAL A 95 0.90 -2.81 2.27
CA VAL A 95 1.93 -2.04 2.99
C VAL A 95 1.47 -1.73 4.41
N ARG A 96 2.43 -1.57 5.31
CA ARG A 96 2.19 -0.98 6.64
C ARG A 96 2.49 0.50 6.55
N ALA A 97 1.51 1.34 6.86
CA ALA A 97 1.64 2.79 6.86
C ALA A 97 1.68 3.33 8.30
N LYS A 98 2.49 4.37 8.50
CA LYS A 98 2.49 5.21 9.70
C LYS A 98 2.34 6.66 9.25
N TYR A 99 1.39 7.38 9.84
CA TYR A 99 1.14 8.78 9.53
C TYR A 99 0.59 9.51 10.76
N VAL A 100 0.64 10.84 10.73
CA VAL A 100 0.03 11.72 11.72
C VAL A 100 -1.26 12.28 11.12
N ASN A 101 -2.35 12.24 11.87
CA ASN A 101 -3.61 12.93 11.56
C ASN A 101 -3.96 13.84 12.73
N GLY A 102 -3.81 15.14 12.55
CA GLY A 102 -3.86 16.11 13.65
C GLY A 102 -2.77 15.83 14.69
N THR A 103 -3.15 15.39 15.89
CA THR A 103 -2.21 15.03 16.97
C THR A 103 -1.98 13.53 17.11
N ASP A 104 -2.77 12.71 16.42
CA ASP A 104 -2.72 11.26 16.56
C ASP A 104 -1.73 10.64 15.57
N THR A 105 -0.86 9.76 16.07
CA THR A 105 -0.03 8.91 15.22
C THR A 105 -0.73 7.58 14.95
N LEU A 106 -1.14 7.37 13.70
CA LEU A 106 -1.87 6.18 13.27
C LEU A 106 -0.94 5.18 12.59
N LYS A 107 -1.15 3.89 12.87
CA LYS A 107 -0.49 2.76 12.21
C LYS A 107 -1.55 1.85 11.62
N GLN A 108 -1.50 1.66 10.31
CA GLN A 108 -2.50 0.88 9.59
C GLN A 108 -1.84 0.00 8.54
N THR A 109 -2.46 -1.14 8.24
CA THR A 109 -2.10 -1.96 7.08
C THR A 109 -3.09 -1.68 5.96
N PHE A 110 -2.59 -1.30 4.79
CA PHE A 110 -3.38 -1.06 3.58
C PHE A 110 -3.18 -2.21 2.60
N TYR A 111 -4.29 -2.76 2.12
CA TYR A 111 -4.33 -3.82 1.13
C TYR A 111 -4.77 -3.26 -0.22
N PHE A 112 -4.18 -3.77 -1.29
CA PHE A 112 -4.43 -3.39 -2.67
C PHE A 112 -4.81 -4.63 -3.50
N ASP A 113 -5.39 -4.38 -4.67
CA ASP A 113 -5.42 -5.41 -5.71
C ASP A 113 -4.00 -5.90 -6.08
N ASP A 114 -3.92 -7.01 -6.82
CA ASP A 114 -2.67 -7.62 -7.25
C ASP A 114 -1.90 -6.80 -8.30
N GLN A 115 -2.51 -5.75 -8.84
CA GLN A 115 -1.95 -4.83 -9.84
C GLN A 115 -1.51 -3.49 -9.24
N LEU A 116 -1.64 -3.32 -7.92
CA LEU A 116 -1.36 -2.08 -7.19
C LEU A 116 -2.09 -0.89 -7.82
N THR A 117 -3.41 -0.99 -8.06
CA THR A 117 -4.20 0.10 -8.65
C THR A 117 -5.19 0.77 -7.69
N THR A 118 -5.76 0.04 -6.74
CA THR A 118 -6.70 0.59 -5.75
C THR A 118 -6.47 0.00 -4.37
N VAL A 119 -6.74 0.79 -3.33
CA VAL A 119 -6.93 0.26 -1.97
C VAL A 119 -8.23 -0.54 -1.93
N ILE A 120 -8.15 -1.79 -1.49
CA ILE A 120 -9.28 -2.72 -1.38
C ILE A 120 -9.65 -3.03 0.07
N ALA A 121 -8.79 -2.71 1.04
CA ALA A 121 -9.09 -2.82 2.47
C ALA A 121 -8.03 -2.09 3.29
N CYS A 122 -8.35 -1.72 4.53
CA CYS A 122 -7.34 -1.37 5.51
C CYS A 122 -7.75 -1.82 6.92
N LYS A 123 -6.76 -1.97 7.79
CA LYS A 123 -6.96 -2.27 9.21
C LYS A 123 -6.00 -1.46 10.09
N ASN A 124 -6.39 -1.24 11.34
CA ASN A 124 -5.47 -0.72 12.36
C ASN A 124 -4.53 -1.84 12.83
N ASN A 125 -3.34 -1.45 13.27
CA ASN A 125 -2.34 -2.33 13.87
C ASN A 125 -2.23 -2.11 15.37
#